data_AF-A0A8X6WL43-F1
#
_entry.id   AF-A0A8X6WL43-F1
#
_cell.length_a   1.000
_cell.length_b   1.000
_cell.length_c   1.000
_cell.angle_alpha   90.00
_cell.angle_beta   90.00
_cell.angle_gamma   90.00
#
_symmetry.space_group_name_H-M   'P 1'
#
loop_
_entity.id
_entity.type
_entity.pdbx_description
1 polymer ?
#
loop_
_entity_poly.entity_id
_entity_poly.type
_entity_poly.pdbx_seq_one_letter_code
_entity_poly.pdbx_strand_id
1 'polypeptide(L)' 'FLSTEDASARGNYGLLDQILALKWVKNNIMAFGGNASDVTIFGNSAGGACVGLHLISPMSRGKR' A
#
# COMPACT_ATOMS: atom_id res chain seq x y z
N PHE A 1 -13.71 -3.12 -2.75
CA PHE A 1 -13.96 -1.67 -2.63
C PHE A 1 -15.34 -1.32 -2.07
N LEU A 2 -16.27 -2.28 -1.92
CA LEU A 2 -17.61 -2.02 -1.34
C LEU A 2 -17.51 -1.22 -0.04
N SER A 3 -18.29 -0.15 0.03
CA SER A 3 -18.42 0.73 1.19
C SER A 3 -19.88 1.03 1.44
N THR A 4 -20.29 1.03 2.70
CA THR A 4 -21.57 1.57 3.18
C THR A 4 -21.41 2.99 3.75
N GLU A 5 -20.20 3.55 3.68
CA GLU A 5 -19.83 4.87 4.24
C GLU A 5 -20.00 4.99 5.76
N ASP A 6 -20.15 3.86 6.45
CA ASP A 6 -20.19 3.75 7.90
C ASP A 6 -19.29 2.63 8.42
N ALA A 7 -19.43 2.29 9.70
CA ALA A 7 -18.60 1.27 10.32
C ALA A 7 -18.92 -0.17 9.87
N SER A 8 -20.06 -0.41 9.22
CA SER A 8 -20.49 -1.76 8.81
C SER A 8 -19.68 -2.29 7.63
N ALA A 9 -19.35 -1.44 6.65
CA ALA A 9 -18.37 -1.72 5.59
C ALA A 9 -17.61 -0.43 5.21
N ARG A 10 -16.41 -0.26 5.76
CA ARG A 10 -15.61 0.98 5.59
C ARG A 10 -14.99 1.19 4.21
N GLY A 11 -15.06 0.20 3.32
CA GLY A 11 -14.45 0.30 1.99
C GLY A 11 -12.94 0.17 1.95
N ASN A 12 -12.37 0.48 0.79
CA ASN A 12 -10.93 0.50 0.53
C ASN A 12 -10.16 -0.80 0.81
N TYR A 13 -10.84 -1.94 0.97
CA TYR A 13 -10.19 -3.22 1.28
C TYR A 13 -9.03 -3.58 0.34
N GLY A 14 -9.17 -3.34 -0.98
CA GLY A 14 -8.07 -3.57 -1.93
C GLY A 14 -6.84 -2.67 -1.71
N LEU A 15 -7.02 -1.44 -1.23
CA LEU A 15 -5.90 -0.56 -0.84
C LEU A 15 -5.28 -1.00 0.50
N LEU A 16 -6.09 -1.54 1.42
CA LEU A 16 -5.59 -2.13 2.66
C LEU A 16 -4.75 -3.37 2.39
N ASP A 17 -5.14 -4.19 1.41
CA ASP A 17 -4.36 -5.34 0.96
C ASP A 17 -3.00 -4.90 0.38
N GLN A 18 -3.00 -3.84 -0.45
CA GLN A 18 -1.76 -3.26 -0.97
C GLN A 18 -0.88 -2.70 0.15
N ILE A 19 -1.45 -2.01 1.16
CA ILE A 19 -0.70 -1.55 2.34
C ILE A 19 -0.08 -2.74 3.10
N LEU A 20 -0.82 -3.84 3.25
CA LEU A 20 -0.31 -5.04 3.90
C LEU A 20 0.87 -5.64 3.12
N ALA A 21 0.77 -5.69 1.79
CA ALA A 21 1.86 -6.14 0.93
C ALA A 21 3.10 -5.23 1.05
N LEU A 22 2.94 -3.90 1.08
CA LEU A 22 4.04 -2.96 1.29
C LEU A 22 4.72 -3.14 2.65
N LYS A 23 3.96 -3.41 3.71
CA LYS A 23 4.51 -3.75 5.04
C LYS A 23 5.29 -5.05 4.99
N TRP A 24 4.78 -6.05 4.28
CA TRP A 24 5.49 -7.31 4.11
C TRP A 24 6.83 -7.10 3.38
N VAL A 25 6.84 -6.35 2.28
CA VAL A 25 8.09 -6.01 1.57
C VAL A 25 9.04 -5.27 2.50
N LYS A 26 8.58 -4.22 3.19
CA LYS A 26 9.43 -3.44 4.11
C LYS A 26 10.09 -4.32 5.18
N ASN A 27 9.37 -5.31 5.70
CA ASN A 27 9.87 -6.16 6.79
C ASN A 27 10.78 -7.30 6.31
N ASN A 28 10.63 -7.76 5.06
CA ASN A 28 11.24 -9.01 4.61
C ASN A 28 12.25 -8.84 3.48
N ILE A 29 12.21 -7.75 2.70
CA ILE A 29 12.98 -7.67 1.45
C ILE A 29 14.50 -7.74 1.64
N MET A 30 15.00 -7.40 2.83
CA MET A 30 16.42 -7.54 3.17
C MET A 30 16.90 -9.00 3.14
N ALA A 31 16.06 -9.96 3.52
CA ALA A 31 16.39 -11.39 3.45
C ALA A 31 16.54 -11.90 1.99
N PHE A 32 16.02 -11.14 1.03
CA PHE A 32 16.11 -11.43 -0.41
C PHE A 32 17.17 -10.57 -1.11
N GLY A 33 17.99 -9.83 -0.35
CA GLY A 33 19.04 -8.97 -0.89
C GLY A 33 18.58 -7.60 -1.39
N GLY A 34 17.33 -7.19 -1.12
CA GLY A 34 16.84 -5.85 -1.45
C GLY A 34 17.04 -4.84 -0.32
N ASN A 35 16.86 -3.55 -0.64
CA ASN A 35 16.94 -2.45 0.33
C ASN A 35 15.55 -2.01 0.78
N ALA A 36 15.19 -2.29 2.04
CA ALA A 36 13.90 -1.91 2.61
C ALA A 36 13.67 -0.39 2.63
N SER A 37 14.72 0.43 2.57
CA SER A 37 14.63 1.89 2.54
C SER A 37 14.55 2.48 1.13
N ASP A 38 14.61 1.63 0.10
CA ASP A 38 14.60 2.03 -1.31
C ASP A 38 13.64 1.15 -2.11
N VAL A 39 12.35 1.29 -1.82
CA VAL A 39 11.26 0.56 -2.47
C VAL A 39 10.51 1.50 -3.41
N THR A 40 10.53 1.19 -4.71
CA THR A 40 9.71 1.90 -5.71
C THR A 40 8.45 1.11 -6.02
N ILE A 41 7.29 1.75 -5.91
CA ILE A 41 6.00 1.18 -6.37
C ILE A 41 5.68 1.72 -7.76
N PHE A 42 5.14 0.87 -8.63
CA PHE A 42 4.71 1.24 -9.98
C PHE A 42 3.36 0.60 -10.31
N GLY A 43 2.63 1.18 -11.24
CA GLY A 43 1.35 0.62 -11.68
C GLY A 43 0.81 1.28 -12.94
N ASN A 44 -0.05 0.56 -13.67
CA ASN A 44 -0.76 1.04 -14.85
C ASN A 44 -2.27 1.06 -14.60
N SER A 45 -3.02 1.97 -15.26
CA SER A 45 -4.47 2.08 -15.15
C SER A 45 -4.91 2.22 -13.67
N ALA A 46 -5.82 1.36 -13.19
CA ALA A 46 -6.24 1.32 -11.79
C ALA A 46 -5.06 1.15 -10.81
N GLY A 47 -4.01 0.40 -11.19
CA GLY A 47 -2.80 0.27 -10.39
C GLY A 47 -2.00 1.58 -10.31
N GLY A 48 -1.96 2.35 -11.39
CA GLY A 48 -1.36 3.70 -11.40
C GLY A 48 -2.14 4.67 -10.50
N ALA A 49 -3.47 4.58 -10.51
CA ALA A 49 -4.31 5.33 -9.57
C ALA A 49 -4.03 4.92 -8.11
N CYS A 50 -3.86 3.62 -7.84
CA CYS A 50 -3.49 3.13 -6.50
C CYS A 50 -2.13 3.65 -6.04
N VAL A 51 -1.12 3.73 -6.93
CA VAL A 51 0.17 4.38 -6.62
C VAL A 51 -0.05 5.82 -6.17
N GLY A 52 -0.86 6.60 -6.91
CA GLY A 52 -1.23 7.97 -6.52
C GLY A 52 -1.89 8.03 -5.13
N LEU A 53 -2.80 7.10 -4.82
CA LEU A 53 -3.46 7.01 -3.51
C LEU A 53 -2.48 6.65 -2.37
N HIS A 54 -1.47 5.82 -2.63
CA HIS A 54 -0.43 5.52 -1.65
C HIS A 54 0.48 6.71 -1.36
N LEU A 55 0.75 7.58 -2.34
CA LEU A 55 1.57 8.78 -2.14
C LEU A 55 0.93 9.76 -1.15
N ILE A 56 -0.41 9.84 -1.13
CA ILE A 56 -1.15 10.76 -0.24
C ILE A 56 -1.59 10.11 1.08
N SER A 57 -1.67 8.78 1.15
CA SER A 57 -2.16 8.06 2.33
C SER A 57 -1.12 8.04 3.46
N PRO A 58 -1.47 8.53 4.68
CA PRO A 58 -0.61 8.39 5.85
C PRO A 58 -0.28 6.94 6.21
N MET A 59 -1.16 5.99 5.86
CA MET A 59 -0.98 4.58 6.18
C MET A 59 0.11 3.90 5.33
N SER A 60 0.47 4.49 4.20
CA SER A 60 1.50 3.97 3.29
C SER A 60 2.83 4.70 3.44
N ARG A 61 2.88 5.76 4.26
CA ARG A 61 4.08 6.54 4.50
C ARG A 61 5.13 5.68 5.21
N GLY A 62 6.33 5.62 4.64
CA GLY A 62 7.47 4.99 5.30
C GLY A 62 7.72 5.62 6.67
N LYS A 63 7.98 4.80 7.68
CA LYS A 63 8.47 5.29 8.98
C LYS A 63 9.94 5.70 8.80
N ARG A 64 10.28 6.91 9.28
CA ARG A 64 11.67 7.34 9.44
C ARG A 64 12.35 6.52 10.53
#